data_AF-A0A0C9Y0H7-F1
#
_entry.id   AF-A0A0C9Y0H7-F1
#
_cell.length_a   1.000
_cell.length_b   1.000
_cell.length_c   1.000
_cell.angle_alpha   90.00
_cell.angle_beta   90.00
_cell.angle_gamma   90.00
#
_symmetry.space_group_name_H-M   'P 1'
#
loop_
_entity.id
_entity.type
_entity.pdbx_description
1 polymer ?
#
loop_
_entity_poly.entity_id
_entity_poly.type
_entity_poly.pdbx_seq_one_letter_code
_entity_poly.pdbx_strand_id
1 'polypeptide(L)'
;MESSSSNARLRNAIGTTISGSAQVVNAHNVRVLHGSPAPPAGLAAWLTPVSNATHTRAGHVAQCDPGTRLDVITHIEQWLNGSDKRAAICWLSGPAGYGKSAVAQTITDRYAVKGRLLGCFFFLRGAGERSHISRLIPTLAHQISISVPAVKPLLENVLRDEPAILGPSASLAWQFQKLIIEPIHSTISTVIPSFRVFSLAKQKIFVIDGLDECSDKAEMAAFIDILLGALPGRNYLPFRILLTSRVEEHIRKRFLQAKCGFLFHLDLGNFDARSDIHVHFKREFACIFDENCQMMQEIPKPWPSPQDLTALLDKAGSSFAFATTLIQCVGGDLMPHKALQKLLASGINSLDPLYEQILSSASWTAGFCQILGTIMILEDNKSISFLSSLLSLPHEEVICELLQVQSVIKIPGDDDEPIMLYHTSLRDFLTIKSRSKQYFIDPPLRHLHLAIHCLKHLVECPSKNFFEGDVANYACLNWSHHTFFGFQEQGLNVDETIITSLVTLIENLLTFQGNTWCNTMLTFTHDNRRKIQSLQFSNGHPTLNMYKTLQESIVTKNLIKIFQQVIDFHEVSVYKQDIFTNLSQSSNRE
;
A
#
# COMPACT_ATOMS: atom_id res chain seq x y z
N MET A 1 34.57 38.47 -36.14
CA MET A 1 35.13 37.58 -37.17
C MET A 1 35.01 36.15 -36.65
N GLU A 2 34.06 35.46 -37.25
CA GLU A 2 33.79 34.02 -37.38
C GLU A 2 34.26 33.03 -36.30
N SER A 3 33.27 32.55 -35.55
CA SER A 3 33.25 31.27 -34.85
C SER A 3 33.06 30.12 -35.85
N SER A 4 33.99 29.18 -35.90
CA SER A 4 33.84 27.93 -36.65
C SER A 4 32.99 26.92 -35.85
N SER A 5 31.72 26.76 -36.23
CA SER A 5 30.94 25.57 -35.83
C SER A 5 31.17 24.46 -36.84
N SER A 6 31.78 23.37 -36.38
CA SER A 6 31.94 22.14 -37.17
C SER A 6 30.59 21.43 -37.29
N ASN A 7 30.01 21.43 -38.49
CA ASN A 7 28.81 20.64 -38.78
C ASN A 7 29.19 19.16 -38.91
N ALA A 8 28.71 18.33 -37.99
CA ALA A 8 28.81 16.87 -38.09
C ALA A 8 27.94 16.35 -39.24
N ARG A 9 28.54 15.70 -40.24
CA ARG A 9 27.83 15.03 -41.33
C ARG A 9 27.77 13.53 -41.07
N LEU A 10 26.57 12.99 -40.87
CA LEU A 10 26.34 11.54 -40.88
C LEU A 10 26.16 11.08 -42.34
N ARG A 11 26.96 10.11 -42.78
CA ARG A 11 26.78 9.42 -44.07
C ARG A 11 26.69 7.91 -43.83
N ASN A 12 25.77 7.24 -44.53
CA ASN A 12 25.58 5.79 -44.53
C ASN A 12 25.26 5.15 -43.17
N ALA A 13 24.45 5.81 -42.33
CA ALA A 13 23.99 5.21 -41.08
C ALA A 13 22.70 4.38 -41.30
N ILE A 14 22.66 3.16 -40.76
CA ILE A 14 21.48 2.28 -40.75
C ILE A 14 21.14 2.01 -39.28
N GLY A 15 19.89 2.27 -38.88
CA GLY A 15 19.42 2.01 -37.50
C GLY A 15 19.69 3.11 -36.48
N THR A 16 19.82 4.38 -36.87
CA THR A 16 20.07 5.49 -35.93
C THR A 16 18.77 6.16 -35.46
N THR A 17 18.64 6.38 -34.15
CA THR A 17 17.58 7.21 -33.56
C THR A 17 18.21 8.53 -33.10
N ILE A 18 17.67 9.67 -33.55
CA ILE A 18 18.09 11.00 -33.10
C ILE A 18 17.05 11.49 -32.09
N SER A 19 17.44 11.66 -30.83
CA SER A 19 16.58 12.18 -29.76
C SER A 19 17.00 13.60 -29.37
N GLY A 20 16.03 14.52 -29.31
CA GLY A 20 16.22 15.94 -28.98
C GLY A 20 15.72 16.89 -30.09
N SER A 21 15.77 18.20 -29.84
CA SER A 21 15.30 19.25 -30.75
C SER A 21 16.28 19.51 -31.92
N ALA A 22 16.46 18.53 -32.80
CA ALA A 22 17.31 18.68 -33.97
C ALA A 22 16.61 19.53 -35.06
N GLN A 23 17.19 20.68 -35.41
CA GLN A 23 16.75 21.47 -36.57
C GLN A 23 17.41 20.93 -37.84
N VAL A 24 16.61 20.40 -38.76
CA VAL A 24 17.07 20.00 -40.10
C VAL A 24 17.00 21.21 -41.01
N VAL A 25 18.16 21.78 -41.36
CA VAL A 25 18.25 22.83 -42.39
C VAL A 25 18.34 22.14 -43.75
N ASN A 26 17.30 22.30 -44.55
CA ASN A 26 17.09 21.59 -45.81
C ASN A 26 18.13 21.99 -46.86
N ALA A 27 19.09 21.12 -47.16
CA ALA A 27 19.94 21.25 -48.34
C ALA A 27 19.27 20.52 -49.51
N HIS A 28 19.12 21.22 -50.63
CA HIS A 28 18.34 20.82 -51.81
C HIS A 28 18.51 19.36 -52.24
N ASN A 29 17.38 18.74 -52.62
CA ASN A 29 17.19 17.39 -53.21
C ASN A 29 17.00 16.19 -52.27
N VAL A 30 16.12 16.29 -51.27
CA VAL A 30 15.46 15.10 -50.70
C VAL A 30 14.06 14.96 -51.29
N ARG A 31 13.85 13.95 -52.14
CA ARG A 31 12.49 13.51 -52.53
C ARG A 31 11.88 12.79 -51.34
N VAL A 32 10.96 13.46 -50.63
CA VAL A 32 10.08 12.81 -49.66
C VAL A 32 9.04 12.00 -50.43
N LEU A 33 9.23 10.68 -50.49
CA LEU A 33 8.16 9.78 -50.86
C LEU A 33 7.15 9.78 -49.71
N HIS A 34 6.01 10.44 -49.88
CA HIS A 34 4.84 10.17 -49.04
C HIS A 34 4.41 8.73 -49.31
N GLY A 35 4.97 7.79 -48.54
CA GLY A 35 4.38 6.47 -48.40
C GLY A 35 2.94 6.65 -47.94
N SER A 36 2.02 5.89 -48.56
CA SER A 36 0.63 5.79 -48.13
C SER A 36 0.55 5.66 -46.61
N PRO A 37 -0.48 6.25 -45.97
CA PRO A 37 -0.61 6.21 -44.51
C PRO A 37 -0.50 4.75 -44.03
N ALA A 38 0.23 4.56 -42.94
CA ALA A 38 0.27 3.29 -42.22
C ALA A 38 -1.17 2.73 -42.08
N PRO A 39 -1.37 1.40 -42.11
CA PRO A 39 -2.70 0.83 -41.89
C PRO A 39 -3.29 1.43 -40.61
N PRO A 40 -4.60 1.72 -40.58
CA PRO A 40 -5.22 2.45 -39.48
C PRO A 40 -4.83 1.78 -38.15
N ALA A 41 -4.36 2.58 -37.21
CA ALA A 41 -4.00 2.15 -35.87
C ALA A 41 -5.17 1.31 -35.34
N GLY A 42 -4.96 0.01 -35.14
CA GLY A 42 -6.03 -0.89 -34.70
C GLY A 42 -6.60 -0.45 -33.35
N LEU A 43 -7.78 -0.94 -32.99
CA LEU A 43 -8.50 -0.56 -31.76
C LEU A 43 -7.62 -0.55 -30.48
N ALA A 44 -6.63 -1.44 -30.39
CA ALA A 44 -5.65 -1.47 -29.30
C ALA A 44 -4.79 -0.20 -29.20
N ALA A 45 -4.45 0.44 -30.32
CA ALA A 45 -3.67 1.67 -30.34
C ALA A 45 -4.49 2.89 -29.87
N TRP A 46 -5.81 2.87 -30.06
CA TRP A 46 -6.70 3.91 -29.51
C TRP A 46 -6.94 3.70 -28.02
N LEU A 47 -7.37 2.50 -27.63
CA LEU A 47 -7.73 2.19 -26.26
C LEU A 47 -6.54 2.00 -25.32
N THR A 48 -5.35 1.76 -25.87
CA THR A 48 -4.09 1.55 -25.13
C THR A 48 -4.28 0.62 -23.91
N PRO A 49 -4.72 -0.64 -24.09
CA PRO A 49 -5.07 -1.50 -22.97
C PRO A 49 -3.86 -1.86 -22.09
N VAL A 50 -4.06 -1.94 -20.78
CA VAL A 50 -3.01 -2.32 -19.82
C VAL A 50 -2.87 -3.85 -19.79
N SER A 51 -1.91 -4.39 -20.53
CA SER A 51 -1.75 -5.84 -20.75
C SER A 51 -1.47 -6.62 -19.46
N ASN A 52 -0.70 -6.05 -18.52
CA ASN A 52 -0.36 -6.64 -17.24
C ASN A 52 -1.45 -6.50 -16.16
N ALA A 53 -2.60 -5.88 -16.47
CA ALA A 53 -3.79 -5.84 -15.62
C ALA A 53 -4.79 -6.96 -15.94
N THR A 54 -4.50 -7.84 -16.90
CA THR A 54 -5.40 -8.91 -17.35
C THR A 54 -5.13 -10.25 -16.65
N HIS A 55 -6.03 -11.23 -16.81
CA HIS A 55 -5.87 -12.58 -16.25
C HIS A 55 -4.74 -13.39 -16.92
N THR A 56 -4.35 -13.01 -18.14
CA THR A 56 -3.26 -13.60 -18.92
C THR A 56 -1.92 -12.89 -18.72
N ARG A 57 -1.79 -12.06 -17.68
CA ARG A 57 -0.56 -11.32 -17.38
C ARG A 57 0.62 -12.27 -17.11
N ALA A 58 1.80 -11.84 -17.52
CA ALA A 58 3.04 -12.58 -17.27
C ALA A 58 3.44 -12.52 -15.79
N GLY A 59 4.22 -13.52 -15.34
CA GLY A 59 4.69 -13.64 -13.97
C GLY A 59 3.83 -14.58 -13.10
N HIS A 60 4.16 -14.67 -11.82
CA HIS A 60 3.38 -15.48 -10.88
C HIS A 60 2.02 -14.82 -10.63
N VAL A 61 0.96 -15.57 -10.93
CA VAL A 61 -0.42 -15.15 -10.77
C VAL A 61 -1.06 -16.07 -9.74
N ALA A 62 -1.32 -15.54 -8.54
CA ALA A 62 -1.93 -16.31 -7.47
C ALA A 62 -3.34 -16.76 -7.89
N GLN A 63 -3.58 -18.07 -7.83
CA GLN A 63 -4.88 -18.73 -7.99
C GLN A 63 -5.20 -19.51 -6.71
N CYS A 64 -6.47 -19.87 -6.52
CA CYS A 64 -6.84 -20.76 -5.44
C CYS A 64 -6.29 -22.16 -5.71
N ASP A 65 -5.68 -22.74 -4.69
CA ASP A 65 -5.23 -24.13 -4.74
C ASP A 65 -6.40 -25.09 -4.93
N PRO A 66 -6.22 -26.21 -5.66
CA PRO A 66 -7.23 -27.25 -5.72
C PRO A 66 -7.61 -27.70 -4.31
N GLY A 67 -8.92 -27.69 -4.04
CA GLY A 67 -9.46 -28.05 -2.72
C GLY A 67 -9.60 -26.89 -1.74
N THR A 68 -9.17 -25.67 -2.09
CA THR A 68 -9.31 -24.48 -1.22
C THR A 68 -10.40 -23.53 -1.71
N ARG A 69 -10.97 -22.73 -0.78
CA ARG A 69 -11.97 -21.68 -1.05
C ARG A 69 -13.20 -22.19 -1.80
N LEU A 70 -13.50 -23.50 -1.70
CA LEU A 70 -14.57 -24.14 -2.45
C LEU A 70 -15.94 -23.55 -2.14
N ASP A 71 -16.21 -23.23 -0.88
CA ASP A 71 -17.48 -22.63 -0.46
C ASP A 71 -17.65 -21.23 -1.06
N VAL A 72 -16.62 -20.39 -0.98
CA VAL A 72 -16.63 -19.03 -1.55
C VAL A 72 -16.88 -19.10 -3.05
N ILE A 73 -16.12 -19.93 -3.75
CA ILE A 73 -16.25 -20.12 -5.19
C ILE A 73 -17.67 -20.60 -5.55
N THR A 74 -18.21 -21.54 -4.77
CA THR A 74 -19.57 -22.06 -4.96
C THR A 74 -20.62 -20.97 -4.81
N HIS A 75 -20.52 -20.10 -3.80
CA HIS A 75 -21.44 -18.97 -3.63
C HIS A 75 -21.37 -17.98 -4.80
N ILE A 76 -20.16 -17.67 -5.29
CA ILE A 76 -19.98 -16.81 -6.46
C ILE A 76 -20.59 -17.48 -7.71
N GLU A 77 -20.37 -18.78 -7.91
CA GLU A 77 -20.93 -19.51 -9.05
C GLU A 77 -22.47 -19.61 -8.97
N GLN A 78 -23.03 -19.79 -7.77
CA GLN A 78 -24.49 -19.77 -7.55
C GLN A 78 -25.08 -18.41 -7.87
N TRP A 79 -24.46 -17.32 -7.39
CA TRP A 79 -24.86 -15.97 -7.74
C TRP A 79 -24.76 -15.72 -9.26
N LEU A 80 -23.65 -16.14 -9.88
CA LEU A 80 -23.41 -16.01 -11.32
C LEU A 80 -24.37 -16.78 -12.22
N ASN A 81 -24.99 -17.83 -11.70
CA ASN A 81 -25.94 -18.68 -12.43
C ASN A 81 -27.37 -18.54 -11.90
N GLY A 82 -27.58 -17.69 -10.89
CA GLY A 82 -28.85 -17.50 -10.22
C GLY A 82 -29.87 -16.76 -11.08
N SER A 83 -31.14 -17.02 -10.79
CA SER A 83 -32.28 -16.38 -11.44
C SER A 83 -32.64 -15.01 -10.85
N ASP A 84 -32.03 -14.61 -9.72
CA ASP A 84 -32.24 -13.26 -9.18
C ASP A 84 -31.56 -12.24 -10.10
N LYS A 85 -32.41 -11.54 -10.86
CA LYS A 85 -32.01 -10.50 -11.82
C LYS A 85 -31.72 -9.17 -11.15
N ARG A 86 -32.04 -9.01 -9.86
CA ARG A 86 -31.77 -7.79 -9.13
C ARG A 86 -30.28 -7.73 -8.81
N ALA A 87 -29.68 -8.77 -8.23
CA ALA A 87 -28.27 -8.76 -7.82
C ALA A 87 -27.28 -8.80 -9.01
N ALA A 88 -26.91 -7.66 -9.61
CA ALA A 88 -25.99 -7.60 -10.75
C ALA A 88 -24.50 -7.49 -10.35
N ILE A 89 -24.20 -7.07 -9.13
CA ILE A 89 -22.85 -6.85 -8.63
C ILE A 89 -22.60 -7.78 -7.45
N CYS A 90 -21.50 -8.53 -7.49
CA CYS A 90 -20.98 -9.26 -6.34
C CYS A 90 -19.78 -8.49 -5.80
N TRP A 91 -19.82 -8.12 -4.52
CA TRP A 91 -18.68 -7.55 -3.82
C TRP A 91 -18.09 -8.60 -2.88
N LEU A 92 -16.90 -9.10 -3.23
CA LEU A 92 -16.09 -9.99 -2.41
C LEU A 92 -15.14 -9.16 -1.54
N SER A 93 -15.50 -8.99 -0.27
CA SER A 93 -14.69 -8.24 0.68
C SER A 93 -13.82 -9.16 1.53
N GLY A 94 -12.79 -8.58 2.17
CA GLY A 94 -12.04 -9.29 3.20
C GLY A 94 -10.70 -8.65 3.53
N PRO A 95 -10.04 -9.09 4.61
CA PRO A 95 -8.75 -8.54 5.04
C PRO A 95 -7.63 -8.75 4.00
N ALA A 96 -6.54 -8.01 4.18
CA ALA A 96 -5.30 -8.22 3.44
C ALA A 96 -4.78 -9.65 3.69
N GLY A 97 -4.22 -10.29 2.66
CA GLY A 97 -3.68 -11.64 2.77
C GLY A 97 -4.70 -12.78 2.82
N TYR A 98 -6.02 -12.51 2.70
CA TYR A 98 -7.05 -13.56 2.73
C TYR A 98 -7.32 -14.21 1.35
N GLY A 99 -6.58 -13.83 0.30
CA GLY A 99 -6.68 -14.49 -1.01
C GLY A 99 -7.80 -13.98 -1.93
N LYS A 100 -8.28 -12.74 -1.75
CA LYS A 100 -9.28 -12.10 -2.65
C LYS A 100 -8.87 -12.19 -4.12
N SER A 101 -7.65 -11.76 -4.44
CA SER A 101 -7.11 -11.79 -5.81
C SER A 101 -6.97 -13.21 -6.35
N ALA A 102 -6.66 -14.20 -5.51
CA ALA A 102 -6.61 -15.60 -5.90
C ALA A 102 -8.00 -16.15 -6.27
N VAL A 103 -9.03 -15.77 -5.51
CA VAL A 103 -10.43 -16.11 -5.84
C VAL A 103 -10.86 -15.40 -7.13
N ALA A 104 -10.57 -14.11 -7.27
CA ALA A 104 -10.88 -13.33 -8.48
C ALA A 104 -10.24 -13.95 -9.73
N GLN A 105 -8.96 -14.30 -9.65
CA GLN A 105 -8.24 -14.97 -10.72
C GLN A 105 -8.87 -16.32 -11.06
N THR A 106 -9.14 -17.15 -10.06
CA THR A 106 -9.76 -18.48 -10.26
C THR A 106 -11.11 -18.38 -10.95
N ILE A 107 -11.96 -17.42 -10.55
CA ILE A 107 -13.24 -17.17 -11.21
C ILE A 107 -13.02 -16.67 -12.64
N THR A 108 -12.06 -15.76 -12.85
CA THR A 108 -11.75 -15.22 -14.17
C THR A 108 -11.35 -16.33 -15.15
N ASP A 109 -10.43 -17.20 -14.76
CA ASP A 109 -9.92 -18.28 -15.61
C ASP A 109 -11.01 -19.33 -15.91
N ARG A 110 -11.80 -19.72 -14.89
CA ARG A 110 -12.95 -20.63 -15.08
C ARG A 110 -13.96 -20.08 -16.08
N TYR A 111 -14.23 -18.78 -16.05
CA TYR A 111 -15.23 -18.17 -16.92
C TYR A 111 -14.67 -17.74 -18.28
N ALA A 112 -13.35 -17.54 -18.41
CA ALA A 112 -12.67 -17.43 -19.68
C ALA A 112 -12.82 -18.74 -20.48
N VAL A 113 -12.51 -19.89 -19.88
CA VAL A 113 -12.66 -21.22 -20.51
C VAL A 113 -14.11 -21.51 -20.90
N LYS A 114 -15.08 -21.06 -20.10
CA LYS A 114 -16.53 -21.19 -20.41
C LYS A 114 -17.01 -20.23 -21.50
N GLY A 115 -16.17 -19.34 -22.03
CA GLY A 115 -16.55 -18.31 -23.01
C GLY A 115 -17.52 -17.26 -22.45
N ARG A 116 -17.50 -17.03 -21.13
CA ARG A 116 -18.42 -16.13 -20.41
C ARG A 116 -17.76 -14.89 -19.83
N LEU A 117 -16.43 -14.81 -19.83
CA LEU A 117 -15.69 -13.61 -19.42
C LEU A 117 -15.79 -12.53 -20.50
N LEU A 118 -16.22 -11.31 -20.13
CA LEU A 118 -16.19 -10.14 -21.01
C LEU A 118 -14.85 -9.42 -20.95
N GLY A 119 -14.28 -9.34 -19.75
CA GLY A 119 -12.99 -8.74 -19.48
C GLY A 119 -12.70 -8.73 -17.99
N CYS A 120 -11.45 -8.46 -17.65
CA CYS A 120 -11.01 -8.33 -16.27
C CYS A 120 -10.01 -7.18 -16.11
N PHE A 121 -9.91 -6.65 -14.90
CA PHE A 121 -8.87 -5.70 -14.53
C PHE A 121 -8.45 -5.96 -13.10
N PHE A 122 -7.17 -6.25 -12.90
CA PHE A 122 -6.58 -6.42 -11.57
C PHE A 122 -5.84 -5.13 -11.25
N PHE A 123 -6.30 -4.38 -10.25
CA PHE A 123 -5.50 -3.25 -9.74
C PHE A 123 -4.25 -3.77 -9.03
N LEU A 124 -3.25 -2.92 -8.93
CA LEU A 124 -2.06 -3.14 -8.10
C LEU A 124 -1.45 -1.78 -7.78
N ARG A 125 -1.44 -1.45 -6.49
CA ARG A 125 -0.93 -0.17 -6.01
C ARG A 125 0.56 -0.03 -6.32
N GLY A 126 0.97 1.15 -6.80
CA GLY A 126 2.36 1.43 -7.19
C GLY A 126 2.81 0.79 -8.51
N ALA A 127 1.94 0.08 -9.25
CA ALA A 127 2.28 -0.57 -10.51
C ALA A 127 1.97 0.29 -11.76
N GLY A 128 2.22 1.60 -11.68
CA GLY A 128 2.05 2.55 -12.77
C GLY A 128 0.61 2.59 -13.30
N GLU A 129 0.41 2.37 -14.60
CA GLU A 129 -0.93 2.41 -15.23
C GLU A 129 -1.97 1.47 -14.58
N ARG A 130 -1.51 0.40 -13.91
CA ARG A 130 -2.36 -0.58 -13.24
C ARG A 130 -2.97 -0.08 -11.93
N SER A 131 -2.48 1.02 -11.36
CA SER A 131 -3.06 1.65 -10.16
C SER A 131 -4.10 2.74 -10.47
N HIS A 132 -4.30 3.11 -11.74
CA HIS A 132 -5.15 4.24 -12.11
C HIS A 132 -6.48 3.83 -12.76
N ILE A 133 -7.57 4.46 -12.31
CA ILE A 133 -8.93 4.16 -12.78
C ILE A 133 -9.14 4.56 -14.24
N SER A 134 -8.40 5.58 -14.71
CA SER A 134 -8.43 6.06 -16.10
C SER A 134 -8.12 4.98 -17.13
N ARG A 135 -7.43 3.90 -16.71
CA ARG A 135 -7.05 2.77 -17.55
C ARG A 135 -8.02 1.60 -17.49
N LEU A 136 -8.96 1.60 -16.55
CA LEU A 136 -9.93 0.52 -16.36
C LEU A 136 -10.86 0.37 -17.59
N ILE A 137 -11.64 1.41 -17.91
CA ILE A 137 -12.66 1.34 -18.95
C ILE A 137 -12.06 1.08 -20.34
N PRO A 138 -10.99 1.78 -20.78
CA PRO A 138 -10.37 1.49 -22.08
C PRO A 138 -9.86 0.04 -22.19
N THR A 139 -9.27 -0.48 -21.11
CA THR A 139 -8.78 -1.86 -21.06
C THR A 139 -9.93 -2.88 -21.11
N LEU A 140 -11.06 -2.62 -20.44
CA LEU A 140 -12.25 -3.46 -20.54
C LEU A 140 -12.90 -3.38 -21.93
N ALA A 141 -13.01 -2.19 -22.53
CA ALA A 141 -13.54 -1.99 -23.88
C ALA A 141 -12.76 -2.79 -24.92
N HIS A 142 -11.43 -2.79 -24.81
CA HIS A 142 -10.57 -3.60 -25.67
C HIS A 142 -10.85 -5.10 -25.50
N GLN A 143 -10.94 -5.58 -24.25
CA GLN A 143 -11.24 -6.99 -23.96
C GLN A 143 -12.62 -7.43 -24.48
N ILE A 144 -13.63 -6.56 -24.40
CA ILE A 144 -14.97 -6.86 -24.95
C ILE A 144 -14.92 -6.99 -26.47
N SER A 145 -14.12 -6.17 -27.15
CA SER A 145 -13.96 -6.28 -28.62
C SER A 145 -13.41 -7.63 -29.06
N ILE A 146 -12.66 -8.31 -28.19
CA ILE A 146 -12.09 -9.64 -28.41
C ILE A 146 -13.10 -10.71 -28.02
N SER A 147 -13.72 -10.60 -26.83
CA SER A 147 -14.66 -11.60 -26.31
C SER A 147 -16.04 -11.56 -27.00
N VAL A 148 -16.38 -10.43 -27.63
CA VAL A 148 -17.59 -10.21 -28.42
C VAL A 148 -17.20 -9.48 -29.72
N PRO A 149 -16.77 -10.21 -30.77
CA PRO A 149 -16.27 -9.59 -32.01
C PRO A 149 -17.24 -8.58 -32.66
N ALA A 150 -18.55 -8.77 -32.48
CA ALA A 150 -19.58 -7.84 -32.97
C ALA A 150 -19.52 -6.44 -32.32
N VAL A 151 -18.88 -6.30 -31.15
CA VAL A 151 -18.68 -5.01 -30.46
C VAL A 151 -17.57 -4.19 -31.12
N LYS A 152 -16.58 -4.84 -31.75
CA LYS A 152 -15.42 -4.16 -32.34
C LYS A 152 -15.80 -3.00 -33.29
N PRO A 153 -16.64 -3.18 -34.33
CA PRO A 153 -17.00 -2.08 -35.22
C PRO A 153 -17.79 -0.97 -34.51
N LEU A 154 -18.55 -1.29 -33.45
CA LEU A 154 -19.26 -0.29 -32.66
C LEU A 154 -18.30 0.62 -31.90
N LEU A 155 -17.27 0.03 -31.29
CA LEU A 155 -16.22 0.80 -30.61
C LEU A 155 -15.41 1.63 -31.60
N GLU A 156 -15.11 1.08 -32.77
CA GLU A 156 -14.35 1.81 -33.80
C GLU A 156 -15.12 3.04 -34.31
N ASN A 157 -16.45 2.98 -34.38
CA ASN A 157 -17.29 4.11 -34.74
C ASN A 157 -17.32 5.15 -33.61
N VAL A 158 -17.57 4.74 -32.36
CA VAL A 158 -17.60 5.66 -31.21
C VAL A 158 -16.29 6.42 -31.08
N LEU A 159 -15.14 5.75 -31.21
CA LEU A 159 -13.83 6.38 -31.07
C LEU A 159 -13.47 7.32 -32.23
N ARG A 160 -14.05 7.09 -33.41
CA ARG A 160 -13.90 7.97 -34.58
C ARG A 160 -14.75 9.22 -34.46
N ASP A 161 -15.98 9.05 -34.00
CA ASP A 161 -16.97 10.12 -33.91
C ASP A 161 -16.75 10.99 -32.66
N GLU A 162 -16.28 10.39 -31.56
CA GLU A 162 -16.10 11.04 -30.25
C GLU A 162 -14.68 10.81 -29.68
N PRO A 163 -13.59 11.26 -30.34
CA PRO A 163 -12.21 10.97 -29.91
C PRO A 163 -11.88 11.53 -28.52
N ALA A 164 -12.58 12.58 -28.08
CA ALA A 164 -12.43 13.16 -26.74
C ALA A 164 -12.86 12.21 -25.60
N ILE A 165 -13.51 11.09 -25.91
CA ILE A 165 -13.98 10.12 -24.91
C ILE A 165 -12.85 9.47 -24.11
N LEU A 166 -11.65 9.36 -24.69
CA LEU A 166 -10.46 8.87 -23.99
C LEU A 166 -9.63 10.01 -23.38
N GLY A 167 -10.10 11.25 -23.48
CA GLY A 167 -9.42 12.42 -22.95
C GLY A 167 -9.47 12.49 -21.41
N PRO A 168 -8.55 13.24 -20.79
CA PRO A 168 -8.45 13.34 -19.33
C PRO A 168 -9.66 14.06 -18.69
N SER A 169 -10.43 14.82 -19.47
CA SER A 169 -11.64 15.51 -19.02
C SER A 169 -12.93 14.70 -19.21
N ALA A 170 -12.84 13.50 -19.80
CA ALA A 170 -14.00 12.65 -20.01
C ALA A 170 -14.48 12.04 -18.69
N SER A 171 -15.79 12.09 -18.42
CA SER A 171 -16.34 11.48 -17.21
C SER A 171 -16.35 9.95 -17.33
N LEU A 172 -16.04 9.26 -16.21
CA LEU A 172 -16.11 7.80 -16.13
C LEU A 172 -17.50 7.27 -16.47
N ALA A 173 -18.56 8.00 -16.12
CA ALA A 173 -19.94 7.63 -16.44
C ALA A 173 -20.17 7.59 -17.95
N TRP A 174 -19.68 8.60 -18.68
CA TRP A 174 -19.81 8.69 -20.12
C TRP A 174 -18.97 7.62 -20.83
N GLN A 175 -17.72 7.43 -20.41
CA GLN A 175 -16.87 6.34 -20.92
C GLN A 175 -17.51 4.97 -20.71
N PHE A 176 -18.01 4.68 -19.50
CA PHE A 176 -18.63 3.40 -19.18
C PHE A 176 -19.88 3.16 -20.01
N GLN A 177 -20.74 4.18 -20.15
CA GLN A 177 -21.94 4.09 -20.96
C GLN A 177 -21.64 3.82 -22.44
N LYS A 178 -20.75 4.60 -23.05
CA LYS A 178 -20.47 4.58 -24.49
C LYS A 178 -19.56 3.42 -24.92
N LEU A 179 -18.59 3.03 -24.09
CA LEU A 179 -17.60 2.02 -24.44
C LEU A 179 -17.93 0.63 -23.90
N ILE A 180 -18.80 0.51 -22.90
CA ILE A 180 -19.16 -0.79 -22.29
C ILE A 180 -20.65 -1.11 -22.49
N ILE A 181 -21.55 -0.24 -22.00
CA ILE A 181 -22.98 -0.55 -21.94
C ILE A 181 -23.64 -0.53 -23.32
N GLU A 182 -23.52 0.58 -24.06
CA GLU A 182 -24.16 0.74 -25.38
C GLU A 182 -23.72 -0.30 -26.42
N PRO A 183 -22.41 -0.61 -26.55
CA PRO A 183 -21.96 -1.61 -27.52
C PRO A 183 -22.47 -3.01 -27.19
N ILE A 184 -22.41 -3.43 -25.92
CA ILE A 184 -22.93 -4.75 -25.50
C ILE A 184 -24.43 -4.82 -25.73
N HIS A 185 -25.19 -3.80 -25.34
CA HIS A 185 -26.65 -3.79 -25.51
C HIS A 185 -27.05 -3.89 -26.99
N SER A 186 -26.36 -3.15 -27.87
CA SER A 186 -26.66 -3.13 -29.32
C SER A 186 -26.45 -4.50 -29.98
N THR A 187 -25.48 -5.28 -29.52
CA THR A 187 -25.28 -6.67 -29.99
C THR A 187 -26.33 -7.64 -29.48
N ILE A 188 -26.89 -7.41 -28.28
CA ILE A 188 -27.95 -8.25 -27.70
C ILE A 188 -29.27 -8.03 -28.45
N SER A 189 -29.60 -6.79 -28.81
CA SER A 189 -30.85 -6.44 -29.50
C SER A 189 -30.92 -6.88 -30.97
N THR A 190 -29.77 -7.08 -31.62
CA THR A 190 -29.69 -7.43 -33.05
C THR A 190 -29.71 -8.93 -33.34
N VAL A 191 -29.40 -9.78 -32.34
CA VAL A 191 -29.13 -11.22 -32.57
C VAL A 191 -30.27 -12.14 -32.10
N ILE A 192 -31.20 -11.67 -31.25
CA ILE A 192 -32.20 -12.57 -30.62
C ILE A 192 -33.61 -11.95 -30.62
N PRO A 193 -34.64 -12.62 -31.17
CA PRO A 193 -36.03 -12.19 -31.04
C PRO A 193 -36.47 -12.16 -29.56
N SER A 194 -37.31 -11.20 -29.23
CA SER A 194 -37.68 -10.65 -27.92
C SER A 194 -38.04 -11.64 -26.80
N PHE A 195 -38.26 -12.91 -27.11
CA PHE A 195 -38.67 -13.93 -26.15
C PHE A 195 -37.52 -14.86 -25.66
N ARG A 196 -36.35 -14.84 -26.32
CA ARG A 196 -35.18 -15.68 -25.94
C ARG A 196 -33.94 -14.91 -25.49
N VAL A 197 -33.95 -13.58 -25.56
CA VAL A 197 -32.83 -12.68 -25.19
C VAL A 197 -32.30 -12.96 -23.78
N PHE A 198 -33.21 -13.28 -22.84
CA PHE A 198 -32.88 -13.35 -21.42
C PHE A 198 -32.53 -14.75 -20.90
N SER A 199 -32.76 -15.82 -21.67
CA SER A 199 -32.59 -17.20 -21.19
C SER A 199 -31.30 -17.88 -21.68
N LEU A 200 -30.62 -17.33 -22.70
CA LEU A 200 -29.42 -17.94 -23.31
C LEU A 200 -28.16 -17.05 -23.27
N ALA A 201 -28.27 -15.77 -22.89
CA ALA A 201 -27.14 -15.01 -22.37
C ALA A 201 -26.77 -15.55 -20.98
N LYS A 202 -26.12 -16.73 -20.93
CA LYS A 202 -25.55 -17.29 -19.69
C LYS A 202 -24.66 -16.21 -19.08
N GLN A 203 -25.18 -15.53 -18.06
CA GLN A 203 -24.73 -14.22 -17.54
C GLN A 203 -23.22 -14.05 -17.67
N LYS A 204 -22.80 -13.25 -18.66
CA LYS A 204 -21.39 -12.93 -18.86
C LYS A 204 -20.90 -12.05 -17.71
N ILE A 205 -19.60 -12.06 -17.46
CA ILE A 205 -19.02 -11.43 -16.26
C ILE A 205 -17.86 -10.50 -16.59
N PHE A 206 -17.79 -9.37 -15.88
CA PHE A 206 -16.54 -8.65 -15.63
C PHE A 206 -15.99 -8.99 -14.25
N VAL A 207 -14.66 -9.09 -14.15
CA VAL A 207 -13.97 -9.24 -12.85
C VAL A 207 -13.04 -8.05 -12.65
N ILE A 208 -13.26 -7.29 -11.57
CA ILE A 208 -12.43 -6.16 -11.20
C ILE A 208 -11.87 -6.43 -9.80
N ASP A 209 -10.57 -6.68 -9.73
CA ASP A 209 -9.89 -7.07 -8.49
C ASP A 209 -9.15 -5.88 -7.88
N GLY A 210 -9.26 -5.73 -6.55
CA GLY A 210 -8.47 -4.80 -5.76
C GLY A 210 -8.91 -3.33 -5.87
N LEU A 211 -10.19 -3.01 -5.68
CA LEU A 211 -10.62 -1.60 -5.73
C LEU A 211 -9.85 -0.71 -4.72
N ASP A 212 -9.45 -1.28 -3.59
CA ASP A 212 -8.59 -0.63 -2.57
C ASP A 212 -7.15 -0.35 -3.04
N GLU A 213 -6.69 -1.04 -4.08
CA GLU A 213 -5.35 -0.90 -4.67
C GLU A 213 -5.28 0.23 -5.72
N CYS A 214 -6.42 0.87 -6.03
CA CYS A 214 -6.44 2.04 -6.91
C CYS A 214 -5.97 3.29 -6.18
N SER A 215 -5.10 4.07 -6.82
CA SER A 215 -4.59 5.34 -6.29
C SER A 215 -5.62 6.48 -6.40
N ASP A 216 -6.53 6.42 -7.37
CA ASP A 216 -7.47 7.50 -7.69
C ASP A 216 -8.77 7.34 -6.85
N LYS A 217 -8.68 7.61 -5.54
CA LYS A 217 -9.75 7.29 -4.58
C LYS A 217 -11.08 7.97 -4.87
N ALA A 218 -11.07 9.25 -5.27
CA ALA A 218 -12.28 10.01 -5.53
C ALA A 218 -13.02 9.48 -6.78
N GLU A 219 -12.26 9.22 -7.84
CA GLU A 219 -12.76 8.68 -9.09
C GLU A 219 -13.20 7.22 -8.95
N MET A 220 -12.49 6.42 -8.13
CA MET A 220 -12.92 5.07 -7.77
C MET A 220 -14.26 5.09 -7.02
N ALA A 221 -14.44 6.01 -6.07
CA ALA A 221 -15.72 6.19 -5.39
C ALA A 221 -16.84 6.59 -6.35
N ALA A 222 -16.57 7.50 -7.29
CA ALA A 222 -17.50 7.88 -8.36
C ALA A 222 -17.83 6.69 -9.28
N PHE A 223 -16.86 5.84 -9.59
CA PHE A 223 -17.08 4.61 -10.35
C PHE A 223 -18.02 3.64 -9.63
N ILE A 224 -17.84 3.45 -8.32
CA ILE A 224 -18.76 2.64 -7.51
C ILE A 224 -20.18 3.23 -7.56
N ASP A 225 -20.33 4.55 -7.45
CA ASP A 225 -21.65 5.21 -7.56
C ASP A 225 -22.27 4.99 -8.95
N ILE A 226 -21.47 5.03 -10.02
CA ILE A 226 -21.93 4.73 -11.39
C ILE A 226 -22.43 3.30 -11.50
N LEU A 227 -21.72 2.34 -10.91
CA LEU A 227 -22.12 0.93 -10.91
C LEU A 227 -23.40 0.69 -10.11
N LEU A 228 -23.53 1.33 -8.93
CA LEU A 228 -24.68 1.17 -8.03
C LEU A 228 -25.91 1.97 -8.48
N GLY A 229 -25.70 3.10 -9.15
CA GLY A 229 -26.75 3.96 -9.68
C GLY A 229 -27.18 3.61 -11.11
N ALA A 230 -26.41 2.76 -11.80
CA ALA A 230 -26.61 2.24 -13.16
C ALA A 230 -27.58 3.07 -14.04
N LEU A 231 -27.23 4.36 -14.19
CA LEU A 231 -27.68 5.38 -15.14
C LEU A 231 -29.20 5.69 -15.23
N PRO A 232 -29.59 6.99 -15.32
CA PRO A 232 -30.98 7.38 -15.53
C PRO A 232 -31.57 6.70 -16.78
N GLY A 233 -32.58 5.83 -16.60
CA GLY A 233 -33.36 5.23 -17.68
C GLY A 233 -33.03 3.77 -18.08
N ARG A 234 -32.08 3.09 -17.43
CA ARG A 234 -31.79 1.65 -17.67
C ARG A 234 -31.64 0.88 -16.36
N ASN A 235 -32.70 0.24 -15.89
CA ASN A 235 -32.73 -0.37 -14.55
C ASN A 235 -31.84 -1.63 -14.34
N TYR A 236 -31.11 -2.13 -15.35
CA TYR A 236 -30.35 -3.38 -15.22
C TYR A 236 -29.10 -3.42 -16.12
N LEU A 237 -27.98 -3.92 -15.58
CA LEU A 237 -26.78 -4.24 -16.35
C LEU A 237 -27.02 -5.51 -17.20
N PRO A 238 -26.57 -5.57 -18.47
CA PRO A 238 -26.72 -6.75 -19.33
C PRO A 238 -25.74 -7.88 -18.97
N PHE A 239 -24.94 -7.72 -17.92
CA PHE A 239 -23.90 -8.62 -17.45
C PHE A 239 -23.75 -8.52 -15.93
N ARG A 240 -22.97 -9.43 -15.35
CA ARG A 240 -22.61 -9.43 -13.92
C ARG A 240 -21.22 -8.84 -13.71
N ILE A 241 -20.98 -8.27 -12.53
CA ILE A 241 -19.66 -7.75 -12.15
C ILE A 241 -19.24 -8.36 -10.82
N LEU A 242 -18.08 -9.03 -10.78
CA LEU A 242 -17.40 -9.39 -9.54
C LEU A 242 -16.39 -8.30 -9.21
N LEU A 243 -16.55 -7.67 -8.05
CA LEU A 243 -15.65 -6.69 -7.47
C LEU A 243 -14.96 -7.31 -6.26
N THR A 244 -13.67 -7.08 -6.10
CA THR A 244 -12.99 -7.39 -4.83
C THR A 244 -12.43 -6.13 -4.19
N SER A 245 -12.49 -6.05 -2.87
CA SER A 245 -11.75 -5.02 -2.14
C SER A 245 -11.55 -5.38 -0.68
N ARG A 246 -10.77 -4.58 0.04
CA ARG A 246 -10.85 -4.50 1.51
C ARG A 246 -12.15 -3.84 1.96
N VAL A 247 -12.51 -4.04 3.22
CA VAL A 247 -13.64 -3.38 3.87
C VAL A 247 -13.21 -2.00 4.38
N GLU A 248 -12.68 -1.17 3.50
CA GLU A 248 -12.33 0.22 3.84
C GLU A 248 -13.61 1.03 4.00
N GLU A 249 -13.60 1.96 4.96
CA GLU A 249 -14.83 2.64 5.38
C GLU A 249 -15.47 3.42 4.24
N HIS A 250 -14.67 4.05 3.37
CA HIS A 250 -15.16 4.78 2.21
C HIS A 250 -15.84 3.85 1.18
N ILE A 251 -15.32 2.65 0.96
CA ILE A 251 -15.92 1.63 0.07
C ILE A 251 -17.19 1.06 0.70
N ARG A 252 -17.11 0.67 1.98
CA ARG A 252 -18.20 0.08 2.74
C ARG A 252 -19.40 1.02 2.84
N LYS A 253 -19.18 2.30 3.15
CA LYS A 253 -20.25 3.31 3.22
C LYS A 253 -21.02 3.38 1.91
N ARG A 254 -20.36 3.37 0.74
CA ARG A 254 -21.04 3.45 -0.56
C ARG A 254 -21.88 2.21 -0.85
N PHE A 255 -21.32 1.02 -0.61
CA PHE A 255 -22.06 -0.23 -0.81
C PHE A 255 -23.23 -0.42 0.17
N LEU A 256 -23.12 0.06 1.42
CA LEU A 256 -24.19 -0.06 2.42
C LEU A 256 -25.25 1.04 2.34
N GLN A 257 -24.89 2.26 1.92
CA GLN A 257 -25.84 3.36 1.72
C GLN A 257 -26.74 3.08 0.51
N ALA A 258 -26.24 2.32 -0.46
CA ALA A 258 -27.05 1.74 -1.50
C ALA A 258 -28.04 0.75 -0.87
N LYS A 259 -29.29 1.17 -0.62
CA LYS A 259 -30.45 0.29 -0.39
C LYS A 259 -30.78 -0.51 -1.65
N CYS A 260 -29.78 -1.16 -2.24
CA CYS A 260 -29.84 -1.70 -3.59
C CYS A 260 -30.01 -3.21 -3.50
N GLY A 261 -31.13 -3.71 -4.01
CA GLY A 261 -31.31 -5.13 -4.33
C GLY A 261 -30.34 -5.64 -5.41
N PHE A 262 -29.37 -4.82 -5.83
CA PHE A 262 -28.37 -5.08 -6.87
C PHE A 262 -27.03 -5.61 -6.36
N LEU A 263 -26.77 -5.54 -5.06
CA LEU A 263 -25.51 -5.96 -4.47
C LEU A 263 -25.66 -7.32 -3.79
N PHE A 264 -24.77 -8.25 -4.14
CA PHE A 264 -24.52 -9.49 -3.42
C PHE A 264 -23.19 -9.36 -2.69
N HIS A 265 -23.21 -9.32 -1.36
CA HIS A 265 -22.01 -9.16 -0.54
C HIS A 265 -21.52 -10.52 -0.03
N LEU A 266 -20.25 -10.81 -0.27
CA LEU A 266 -19.54 -11.95 0.30
C LEU A 266 -18.33 -11.45 1.09
N ASP A 267 -18.31 -11.69 2.39
CA ASP A 267 -17.15 -11.38 3.22
C ASP A 267 -16.30 -12.63 3.46
N LEU A 268 -15.06 -12.64 2.98
CA LEU A 268 -14.10 -13.71 3.22
C LEU A 268 -13.81 -13.93 4.71
N GLY A 269 -14.04 -12.93 5.56
CA GLY A 269 -13.92 -13.07 7.01
C GLY A 269 -14.90 -14.08 7.60
N ASN A 270 -16.01 -14.38 6.91
CA ASN A 270 -17.02 -15.35 7.34
C ASN A 270 -16.71 -16.78 6.89
N PHE A 271 -15.60 -17.01 6.19
CA PHE A 271 -15.18 -18.33 5.71
C PHE A 271 -13.91 -18.78 6.43
N ASP A 272 -13.83 -20.07 6.73
CA ASP A 272 -12.68 -20.65 7.44
C ASP A 272 -11.43 -20.69 6.55
N ALA A 273 -10.64 -19.61 6.61
CA ALA A 273 -9.35 -19.53 5.95
C ALA A 273 -8.34 -20.56 6.48
N ARG A 274 -8.46 -20.98 7.75
CA ARG A 274 -7.44 -21.80 8.39
C ARG A 274 -7.50 -23.25 7.91
N SER A 275 -8.70 -23.78 7.69
CA SER A 275 -8.88 -25.09 7.04
C SER A 275 -8.32 -25.10 5.61
N ASP A 276 -8.53 -24.02 4.85
CA ASP A 276 -7.96 -23.88 3.51
C ASP A 276 -6.42 -23.74 3.53
N ILE A 277 -5.86 -22.97 4.47
CA ILE A 277 -4.40 -22.83 4.65
C ILE A 277 -3.77 -24.18 5.02
N HIS A 278 -4.45 -25.02 5.79
CA HIS A 278 -3.96 -26.36 6.10
C HIS A 278 -3.84 -27.23 4.85
N VAL A 279 -4.80 -27.15 3.91
CA VAL A 279 -4.72 -27.83 2.61
C VAL A 279 -3.57 -27.25 1.78
N HIS A 280 -3.44 -25.92 1.73
CA HIS A 280 -2.34 -25.23 1.04
C HIS A 280 -0.97 -25.70 1.55
N PHE A 281 -0.76 -25.70 2.87
CA PHE A 281 0.49 -26.19 3.45
C PHE A 281 0.80 -27.64 3.10
N LYS A 282 -0.19 -28.54 3.23
CA LYS A 282 0.03 -29.96 2.87
C LYS A 282 0.50 -30.12 1.43
N ARG A 283 -0.07 -29.36 0.51
CA ARG A 283 0.30 -29.42 -0.90
C ARG A 283 1.71 -28.86 -1.12
N GLU A 284 1.95 -27.64 -0.67
CA GLU A 284 3.21 -26.95 -0.95
C GLU A 284 4.41 -27.61 -0.28
N PHE A 285 4.27 -28.10 0.95
CA PHE A 285 5.35 -28.84 1.59
C PHE A 285 5.57 -30.23 0.99
N ALA A 286 4.53 -30.88 0.44
CA ALA A 286 4.72 -32.10 -0.34
C ALA A 286 5.54 -31.82 -1.60
N CYS A 287 5.25 -30.71 -2.31
CA CYS A 287 6.07 -30.26 -3.44
C CYS A 287 7.53 -30.01 -3.02
N ILE A 288 7.74 -29.26 -1.93
CA ILE A 288 9.10 -29.00 -1.40
C ILE A 288 9.82 -30.32 -1.07
N PHE A 289 9.13 -31.28 -0.45
CA PHE A 289 9.72 -32.59 -0.15
C PHE A 289 10.17 -33.32 -1.42
N ASP A 290 9.29 -33.39 -2.42
CA ASP A 290 9.55 -34.14 -3.65
C ASP A 290 10.63 -33.47 -4.51
N GLU A 291 10.66 -32.13 -4.57
CA GLU A 291 11.71 -31.34 -5.24
C GLU A 291 13.09 -31.51 -4.57
N ASN A 292 13.11 -31.75 -3.26
CA ASN A 292 14.33 -31.91 -2.46
C ASN A 292 14.60 -33.38 -2.08
N CYS A 293 14.08 -34.34 -2.85
CA CYS A 293 14.07 -35.76 -2.50
C CYS A 293 15.44 -36.32 -2.08
N GLN A 294 16.56 -35.86 -2.67
CA GLN A 294 17.91 -36.30 -2.32
C GLN A 294 18.34 -35.89 -0.90
N MET A 295 17.98 -34.68 -0.47
CA MET A 295 18.31 -34.17 0.87
C MET A 295 17.28 -34.60 1.92
N MET A 296 16.11 -35.09 1.47
CA MET A 296 14.97 -35.46 2.31
C MET A 296 14.79 -36.99 2.45
N GLN A 297 15.71 -37.82 1.93
CA GLN A 297 15.57 -39.30 1.89
C GLN A 297 15.34 -39.94 3.27
N GLU A 298 16.00 -39.41 4.31
CA GLU A 298 15.90 -39.92 5.68
C GLU A 298 14.77 -39.27 6.49
N ILE A 299 14.05 -38.30 5.91
CA ILE A 299 12.98 -37.58 6.60
C ILE A 299 11.66 -38.37 6.46
N PRO A 300 11.00 -38.73 7.58
CA PRO A 300 9.78 -39.54 7.54
C PRO A 300 8.61 -38.78 6.89
N LYS A 301 7.79 -39.50 6.11
CA LYS A 301 6.50 -39.02 5.62
C LYS A 301 5.36 -39.36 6.60
N PRO A 302 4.30 -38.53 6.71
CA PRO A 302 4.13 -37.25 6.02
C PRO A 302 5.07 -36.17 6.58
N TRP A 303 5.53 -35.30 5.70
CA TRP A 303 6.31 -34.11 6.06
C TRP A 303 5.58 -32.85 5.59
N PRO A 304 5.39 -31.84 6.47
CA PRO A 304 5.72 -31.82 7.89
C PRO A 304 4.89 -32.82 8.70
N SER A 305 5.30 -33.11 9.93
CA SER A 305 4.46 -33.90 10.82
C SER A 305 3.14 -33.18 11.12
N PRO A 306 2.06 -33.87 11.52
CA PRO A 306 0.81 -33.23 11.88
C PRO A 306 0.95 -32.16 12.98
N GLN A 307 1.87 -32.38 13.93
CA GLN A 307 2.19 -31.43 14.99
C GLN A 307 2.87 -30.17 14.43
N ASP A 308 3.90 -30.35 13.60
CA ASP A 308 4.63 -29.26 12.96
C ASP A 308 3.71 -28.41 12.08
N LEU A 309 2.83 -29.08 11.33
CA LEU A 309 1.84 -28.44 10.48
C LEU A 309 0.84 -27.59 11.29
N THR A 310 0.45 -28.07 12.49
CA THR A 310 -0.42 -27.32 13.40
C THR A 310 0.30 -26.08 13.94
N ALA A 311 1.56 -26.19 14.33
CA ALA A 311 2.36 -25.05 14.77
C ALA A 311 2.59 -24.00 13.66
N LEU A 312 2.75 -24.43 12.41
CA LEU A 312 2.78 -23.52 11.27
C LEU A 312 1.45 -22.80 11.05
N LEU A 313 0.33 -23.50 11.22
CA LEU A 313 -1.00 -22.88 11.16
C LEU A 313 -1.20 -21.84 12.25
N ASP A 314 -0.72 -22.10 13.46
CA ASP A 314 -0.77 -21.14 14.57
C ASP A 314 0.03 -19.88 14.26
N LYS A 315 1.20 -20.03 13.63
CA LYS A 315 1.99 -18.90 13.14
C LYS A 315 1.30 -18.16 11.99
N ALA A 316 0.72 -18.88 11.04
CA ALA A 316 0.03 -18.31 9.87
C ALA A 316 -1.26 -17.54 10.22
N GLY A 317 -1.95 -17.99 11.27
CA GLY A 317 -3.30 -17.54 11.59
C GLY A 317 -4.25 -17.79 10.41
N SER A 318 -4.94 -16.74 9.98
CA SER A 318 -5.87 -16.76 8.85
C SER A 318 -5.32 -16.08 7.59
N SER A 319 -4.01 -15.82 7.54
CA SER A 319 -3.36 -15.10 6.43
C SER A 319 -2.68 -16.04 5.46
N PHE A 320 -3.23 -16.18 4.25
CA PHE A 320 -2.57 -16.90 3.16
C PHE A 320 -1.26 -16.24 2.76
N ALA A 321 -1.20 -14.90 2.74
CA ALA A 321 0.04 -14.20 2.43
C ALA A 321 1.15 -14.61 3.41
N PHE A 322 0.86 -14.63 4.71
CA PHE A 322 1.84 -15.05 5.71
C PHE A 322 2.17 -16.54 5.61
N ALA A 323 1.17 -17.40 5.34
CA ALA A 323 1.39 -18.82 5.08
C ALA A 323 2.33 -19.05 3.89
N THR A 324 2.12 -18.37 2.77
CA THR A 324 3.00 -18.43 1.59
C THR A 324 4.42 -17.98 1.94
N THR A 325 4.58 -16.93 2.77
CA THR A 325 5.91 -16.51 3.24
C THR A 325 6.60 -17.60 4.07
N LEU A 326 5.88 -18.32 4.94
CA LEU A 326 6.43 -19.44 5.71
C LEU A 326 6.86 -20.60 4.79
N ILE A 327 6.05 -20.93 3.78
CA ILE A 327 6.38 -21.93 2.76
C ILE A 327 7.66 -21.54 2.02
N GLN A 328 7.74 -20.31 1.52
CA GLN A 328 8.91 -19.78 0.81
C GLN A 328 10.15 -19.75 1.71
N CYS A 329 9.98 -19.52 3.01
CA CYS A 329 11.08 -19.55 3.97
C CYS A 329 11.71 -20.94 4.10
N VAL A 330 10.87 -21.97 4.11
CA VAL A 330 11.32 -23.35 4.21
C VAL A 330 11.84 -23.87 2.87
N GLY A 331 11.10 -23.61 1.77
CA GLY A 331 11.44 -24.11 0.43
C GLY A 331 12.62 -23.41 -0.23
N GLY A 332 12.96 -22.18 0.21
CA GLY A 332 14.12 -21.44 -0.29
C GLY A 332 15.46 -21.85 0.33
N ASP A 333 15.46 -22.65 1.40
CA ASP A 333 16.67 -23.13 2.07
C ASP A 333 17.19 -24.42 1.40
N LEU A 334 18.52 -24.58 1.34
CA LEU A 334 19.16 -25.80 0.82
C LEU A 334 18.84 -27.05 1.66
N MET A 335 18.42 -26.88 2.92
CA MET A 335 18.01 -27.95 3.83
C MET A 335 16.61 -27.64 4.42
N PRO A 336 15.52 -27.87 3.65
CA PRO A 336 14.16 -27.51 4.08
C PRO A 336 13.75 -28.09 5.43
N HIS A 337 14.14 -29.33 5.74
CA HIS A 337 13.85 -29.94 7.05
C HIS A 337 14.51 -29.15 8.21
N LYS A 338 15.72 -28.61 8.04
CA LYS A 338 16.39 -27.80 9.08
C LYS A 338 15.76 -26.41 9.17
N ALA A 339 15.41 -25.81 8.03
CA ALA A 339 14.71 -24.53 8.00
C ALA A 339 13.37 -24.61 8.73
N LEU A 340 12.59 -25.66 8.47
CA LEU A 340 11.36 -25.94 9.18
C LEU A 340 11.59 -26.07 10.69
N GLN A 341 12.58 -26.84 11.14
CA GLN A 341 12.87 -26.99 12.57
C GLN A 341 13.27 -25.67 13.24
N LYS A 342 14.05 -24.82 12.55
CA LYS A 342 14.37 -23.47 13.04
C LYS A 342 13.12 -22.59 13.19
N LEU A 343 12.22 -22.66 12.21
CA LEU A 343 10.98 -21.89 12.18
C LEU A 343 9.99 -22.33 13.28
N LEU A 344 9.98 -23.64 13.58
CA LEU A 344 9.14 -24.26 14.61
C LEU A 344 9.67 -24.08 16.02
N ALA A 345 10.98 -23.85 16.19
CA ALA A 345 11.59 -23.71 17.49
C ALA A 345 10.84 -22.69 18.36
N SER A 346 10.51 -23.07 19.59
CA SER A 346 9.80 -22.21 20.53
C SER A 346 10.72 -21.09 21.01
N GLY A 347 10.31 -19.83 20.81
CA GLY A 347 11.05 -18.67 21.32
C GLY A 347 10.78 -17.38 20.56
N ILE A 348 11.24 -16.27 21.15
CA ILE A 348 11.12 -14.91 20.59
C ILE A 348 11.74 -14.82 19.18
N ASN A 349 12.73 -15.66 18.88
CA ASN A 349 13.55 -15.64 17.66
C ASN A 349 13.05 -16.59 16.56
N SER A 350 11.90 -17.24 16.75
CA SER A 350 11.42 -18.29 15.84
C SER A 350 11.10 -17.80 14.42
N LEU A 351 10.89 -16.50 14.23
CA LEU A 351 10.65 -15.86 12.94
C LEU A 351 11.87 -15.11 12.40
N ASP A 352 13.03 -15.15 13.08
CA ASP A 352 14.24 -14.44 12.64
C ASP A 352 14.71 -14.90 11.25
N PRO A 353 14.75 -16.22 10.93
CA PRO A 353 15.12 -16.67 9.59
C PRO A 353 14.18 -16.16 8.50
N LEU A 354 12.88 -16.09 8.82
CA LEU A 354 11.85 -15.56 7.92
C LEU A 354 12.11 -14.07 7.62
N TYR A 355 12.38 -13.28 8.66
CA TYR A 355 12.68 -11.86 8.51
C TYR A 355 13.98 -11.63 7.74
N GLU A 356 15.04 -12.38 8.06
CA GLU A 356 16.32 -12.31 7.33
C GLU A 356 16.12 -12.57 5.83
N GLN A 357 15.36 -13.60 5.47
CA GLN A 357 15.10 -13.91 4.07
C GLN A 357 14.38 -12.78 3.34
N ILE A 358 13.30 -12.24 3.93
CA ILE A 358 12.52 -11.16 3.31
C ILE A 358 13.40 -9.92 3.13
N LEU A 359 14.10 -9.52 4.18
CA LEU A 359 14.96 -8.34 4.19
C LEU A 359 16.20 -8.48 3.31
N SER A 360 16.66 -9.70 3.03
CA SER A 360 17.74 -9.97 2.09
C SER A 360 17.36 -9.69 0.64
N SER A 361 16.07 -9.77 0.30
CA SER A 361 15.54 -9.48 -1.04
C SER A 361 15.22 -8.01 -1.26
N ALA A 362 15.15 -7.22 -0.19
CA ALA A 362 14.84 -5.80 -0.24
C ALA A 362 16.08 -4.96 -0.61
N SER A 363 15.85 -3.87 -1.34
CA SER A 363 16.82 -2.80 -1.57
C SER A 363 16.85 -1.86 -0.36
N TRP A 364 17.97 -1.87 0.37
CA TRP A 364 18.20 -1.02 1.54
C TRP A 364 18.56 0.41 1.14
N THR A 365 17.65 1.10 0.45
CA THR A 365 17.78 2.53 0.11
C THR A 365 17.74 3.40 1.38
N ALA A 366 18.18 4.65 1.27
CA ALA A 366 18.06 5.61 2.37
C ALA A 366 16.59 5.80 2.80
N GLY A 367 15.68 5.93 1.83
CA GLY A 367 14.23 6.04 2.05
C GLY A 367 13.66 4.83 2.77
N PHE A 368 13.98 3.62 2.30
CA PHE A 368 13.58 2.36 2.95
C PHE A 368 13.99 2.31 4.42
N CYS A 369 15.27 2.57 4.69
CA CYS A 369 15.82 2.55 6.05
C CYS A 369 15.16 3.59 6.96
N GLN A 370 14.84 4.76 6.43
CA GLN A 370 14.20 5.86 7.16
C GLN A 370 12.74 5.54 7.46
N ILE A 371 11.98 5.03 6.49
CA ILE A 371 10.57 4.65 6.65
C ILE A 371 10.44 3.48 7.62
N LEU A 372 11.16 2.37 7.35
CA LEU A 372 11.09 1.17 8.18
C LEU A 372 11.60 1.46 9.60
N GLY A 373 12.69 2.23 9.72
CA GLY A 373 13.21 2.67 11.00
C GLY A 373 12.20 3.48 11.80
N THR A 374 11.53 4.44 11.18
CA THR A 374 10.47 5.22 11.84
C THR A 374 9.34 4.33 12.33
N ILE A 375 8.85 3.39 11.52
CA ILE A 375 7.76 2.45 11.90
C ILE A 375 8.13 1.60 13.11
N MET A 376 9.39 1.18 13.22
CA MET A 376 9.84 0.35 14.36
C MET A 376 9.93 1.13 15.67
N ILE A 377 10.14 2.44 15.60
CA ILE A 377 10.33 3.30 16.79
C ILE A 377 9.03 3.96 17.27
N LEU A 378 8.08 4.18 16.36
CA LEU A 378 6.78 4.72 16.72
C LEU A 378 6.05 3.82 17.74
N GLU A 379 5.57 4.42 18.82
CA GLU A 379 4.77 3.74 19.85
C GLU A 379 3.47 3.16 19.24
N ASP A 380 2.78 4.01 18.49
CA ASP A 380 1.53 3.69 17.80
C ASP A 380 1.75 3.57 16.29
N ASN A 381 0.99 2.69 15.67
CA ASN A 381 0.98 2.54 14.21
C ASN A 381 0.44 3.81 13.54
N LYS A 382 1.16 4.31 12.53
CA LYS A 382 0.83 5.53 11.80
C LYS A 382 0.48 5.23 10.35
N SER A 383 -0.20 6.20 9.73
CA SER A 383 -0.66 6.09 8.36
C SER A 383 0.42 6.46 7.34
N ILE A 384 0.17 6.16 6.06
CA ILE A 384 1.07 6.55 4.96
C ILE A 384 1.15 8.07 4.88
N SER A 385 0.00 8.76 4.97
CA SER A 385 -0.09 10.22 4.98
C SER A 385 0.73 10.84 6.12
N PHE A 386 0.67 10.24 7.31
CA PHE A 386 1.45 10.69 8.46
C PHE A 386 2.96 10.55 8.20
N LEU A 387 3.41 9.39 7.72
CA LEU A 387 4.84 9.16 7.45
C LEU A 387 5.36 10.04 6.32
N SER A 388 4.59 10.21 5.24
CA SER A 388 4.91 11.09 4.12
C SER A 388 5.14 12.53 4.59
N SER A 389 4.21 13.06 5.40
CA SER A 389 4.28 14.42 5.93
C SER A 389 5.40 14.62 6.96
N LEU A 390 5.59 13.66 7.89
CA LEU A 390 6.64 13.75 8.91
C LEU A 390 8.05 13.62 8.31
N LEU A 391 8.24 12.72 7.36
CA LEU A 391 9.55 12.44 6.75
C LEU A 391 9.85 13.32 5.54
N SER A 392 8.88 14.14 5.11
CA SER A 392 8.95 14.97 3.90
C SER A 392 9.21 14.15 2.63
N LEU A 393 8.57 12.98 2.54
CA LEU A 393 8.69 12.05 1.40
C LEU A 393 7.39 12.04 0.58
N PRO A 394 7.45 11.91 -0.76
CA PRO A 394 6.27 11.65 -1.58
C PRO A 394 5.52 10.39 -1.13
N HIS A 395 4.17 10.41 -1.16
CA HIS A 395 3.34 9.25 -0.82
C HIS A 395 3.73 7.99 -1.63
N GLU A 396 3.97 8.17 -2.93
CA GLU A 396 4.40 7.13 -3.86
C GLU A 396 5.71 6.48 -3.44
N GLU A 397 6.66 7.24 -2.92
CA GLU A 397 7.93 6.73 -2.41
C GLU A 397 7.70 5.87 -1.17
N VAL A 398 6.89 6.35 -0.21
CA VAL A 398 6.55 5.58 1.00
C VAL A 398 5.92 4.24 0.64
N ILE A 399 4.98 4.23 -0.30
CA ILE A 399 4.32 3.01 -0.78
C ILE A 399 5.32 2.06 -1.44
N CYS A 400 6.12 2.56 -2.39
CA CYS A 400 7.08 1.74 -3.12
C CYS A 400 8.08 1.06 -2.18
N GLU A 401 8.56 1.80 -1.17
CA GLU A 401 9.50 1.25 -0.19
C GLU A 401 8.84 0.20 0.71
N LEU A 402 7.59 0.40 1.14
CA LEU A 402 6.88 -0.59 1.95
C LEU A 402 6.50 -1.85 1.15
N LEU A 403 6.24 -1.74 -0.15
CA LEU A 403 5.91 -2.87 -1.01
C LEU A 403 7.01 -3.94 -1.03
N GLN A 404 8.26 -3.55 -0.77
CA GLN A 404 9.40 -4.48 -0.66
C GLN A 404 9.25 -5.49 0.49
N VAL A 405 8.49 -5.14 1.54
CA VAL A 405 8.28 -5.94 2.75
C VAL A 405 6.81 -6.18 3.06
N GLN A 406 5.94 -6.09 2.04
CA GLN A 406 4.49 -6.32 2.17
C GLN A 406 4.11 -7.72 2.69
N SER A 407 5.05 -8.67 2.70
CA SER A 407 4.88 -10.01 3.27
C SER A 407 4.87 -10.04 4.80
N VAL A 408 5.44 -9.01 5.46
CA VAL A 408 5.49 -8.86 6.93
C VAL A 408 4.85 -7.58 7.45
N ILE A 409 4.55 -6.64 6.56
CA ILE A 409 3.82 -5.40 6.85
C ILE A 409 2.50 -5.37 6.06
N LYS A 410 1.41 -5.10 6.76
CA LYS A 410 0.10 -4.81 6.18
C LYS A 410 0.03 -3.32 5.81
N ILE A 411 0.15 -3.04 4.53
CA ILE A 411 -0.04 -1.71 3.94
C ILE A 411 -1.55 -1.51 3.73
N PRO A 412 -2.20 -0.49 4.31
CA PRO A 412 -3.62 -0.21 4.11
C PRO A 412 -3.91 0.24 2.66
N GLY A 413 -5.14 0.08 2.18
CA GLY A 413 -5.53 0.66 0.89
C GLY A 413 -5.95 2.12 1.02
N ASP A 414 -6.44 2.54 2.19
CA ASP A 414 -6.63 3.95 2.56
C ASP A 414 -5.36 4.50 3.22
N ASP A 415 -4.84 5.62 2.71
CA ASP A 415 -3.53 6.18 3.10
C ASP A 415 -3.55 6.81 4.49
N ASP A 416 -4.76 7.09 4.99
CA ASP A 416 -5.00 7.64 6.31
C ASP A 416 -5.22 6.56 7.38
N GLU A 417 -5.38 5.30 6.98
CA GLU A 417 -5.41 4.16 7.91
C GLU A 417 -3.99 3.77 8.38
N PRO A 418 -3.85 3.17 9.58
CA PRO A 418 -2.54 2.81 10.12
C PRO A 418 -1.90 1.61 9.39
N ILE A 419 -0.59 1.71 9.16
CA ILE A 419 0.26 0.60 8.72
C ILE A 419 0.44 -0.38 9.88
N MET A 420 0.17 -1.67 9.67
CA MET A 420 0.23 -2.68 10.73
C MET A 420 1.31 -3.71 10.46
N LEU A 421 1.99 -4.21 11.49
CA LEU A 421 2.87 -5.38 11.38
C LEU A 421 2.02 -6.65 11.47
N TYR A 422 2.30 -7.67 10.64
CA TYR A 422 1.61 -8.96 10.79
C TYR A 422 1.97 -9.66 12.10
N HIS A 423 3.19 -9.43 12.60
CA HIS A 423 3.66 -9.98 13.86
C HIS A 423 4.51 -8.97 14.63
N THR A 424 4.27 -8.83 15.93
CA THR A 424 4.94 -7.85 16.79
C THR A 424 6.44 -8.09 16.92
N SER A 425 6.89 -9.35 16.86
CA SER A 425 8.32 -9.69 16.97
C SER A 425 9.19 -9.15 15.83
N LEU A 426 8.61 -8.64 14.74
CA LEU A 426 9.38 -7.94 13.70
C LEU A 426 10.06 -6.70 14.28
N ARG A 427 9.37 -5.97 15.16
CA ARG A 427 9.93 -4.80 15.85
C ARG A 427 11.12 -5.21 16.71
N ASP A 428 10.94 -6.23 17.55
CA ASP A 428 12.00 -6.76 18.41
C ASP A 428 13.19 -7.32 17.61
N PHE A 429 12.96 -7.90 16.43
CA PHE A 429 14.04 -8.38 15.58
C PHE A 429 14.89 -7.23 15.05
N LEU A 430 14.25 -6.21 14.46
CA LEU A 430 14.93 -5.08 13.82
C LEU A 430 15.62 -4.15 14.82
N THR A 431 15.14 -4.05 16.06
CA THR A 431 15.71 -3.16 17.09
C THR A 431 16.72 -3.84 18.03
N ILE A 432 17.07 -5.11 17.79
CA ILE A 432 18.07 -5.84 18.60
C ILE A 432 19.23 -6.32 17.71
N LYS A 433 20.42 -5.72 17.89
CA LYS A 433 21.61 -5.96 17.04
C LYS A 433 22.05 -7.42 16.97
N SER A 434 21.98 -8.15 18.08
CA SER A 434 22.36 -9.57 18.13
C SER A 434 21.42 -10.47 17.33
N ARG A 435 20.19 -10.03 17.05
CA ARG A 435 19.21 -10.77 16.26
C ARG A 435 19.27 -10.39 14.79
N SER A 436 19.20 -9.10 14.47
CA SER A 436 19.09 -8.61 13.09
C SER A 436 20.41 -8.44 12.36
N LYS A 437 21.56 -8.46 13.07
CA LYS A 437 22.91 -8.38 12.49
C LYS A 437 23.05 -7.15 11.58
N GLN A 438 23.16 -7.35 10.27
CA GLN A 438 23.29 -6.30 9.26
C GLN A 438 22.00 -5.51 9.01
N TYR A 439 20.84 -6.06 9.41
CA TYR A 439 19.54 -5.42 9.29
C TYR A 439 19.16 -4.59 10.52
N PHE A 440 20.11 -4.44 11.47
CA PHE A 440 19.86 -3.73 12.72
C PHE A 440 19.53 -2.26 12.50
N ILE A 441 18.38 -1.86 13.04
CA ILE A 441 17.91 -0.49 13.12
C ILE A 441 18.26 0.02 14.51
N ASP A 442 19.27 0.88 14.58
CA ASP A 442 19.76 1.51 15.81
C ASP A 442 18.68 2.43 16.41
N PRO A 443 18.02 2.03 17.53
CA PRO A 443 16.90 2.79 18.06
C PRO A 443 17.28 4.21 18.52
N PRO A 444 18.36 4.43 19.28
CA PRO A 444 18.82 5.77 19.61
C PRO A 444 19.07 6.66 18.39
N LEU A 445 19.77 6.15 17.36
CA LEU A 445 20.02 6.93 16.15
C LEU A 445 18.71 7.30 15.42
N ARG A 446 17.75 6.37 15.36
CA ARG A 446 16.44 6.63 14.77
C ARG A 446 15.62 7.63 15.57
N HIS A 447 15.70 7.61 16.90
CA HIS A 447 15.11 8.64 17.75
C HIS A 447 15.69 10.03 17.44
N LEU A 448 17.01 10.17 17.30
CA LEU A 448 17.62 11.47 16.94
C LEU A 448 17.13 11.97 15.56
N HIS A 449 17.07 11.09 14.55
CA HIS A 449 16.51 11.45 13.24
C HIS A 449 15.04 11.87 13.35
N LEU A 450 14.24 11.15 14.13
CA LEU A 450 12.82 11.46 14.31
C LEU A 450 12.63 12.81 15.02
N ALA A 451 13.48 13.14 16.00
CA ALA A 451 13.51 14.46 16.62
C ALA A 451 13.81 15.58 15.60
N ILE A 452 14.78 15.36 14.71
CA ILE A 452 15.09 16.30 13.61
C ILE A 452 13.87 16.49 12.71
N HIS A 453 13.19 15.41 12.30
CA HIS A 453 11.99 15.50 11.47
C HIS A 453 10.85 16.26 12.16
N CYS A 454 10.60 15.97 13.45
CA CYS A 454 9.63 16.72 14.24
C CYS A 454 9.96 18.21 14.28
N LEU A 455 11.22 18.56 14.58
CA LEU A 455 11.64 19.96 14.67
C LEU A 455 11.56 20.68 13.33
N LYS A 456 12.00 20.05 12.23
CA LYS A 456 11.85 20.60 10.87
C LYS A 456 10.39 20.92 10.58
N HIS A 457 9.49 19.98 10.85
CA HIS A 457 8.06 20.17 10.63
C HIS A 457 7.50 21.36 11.44
N LEU A 458 7.90 21.51 12.71
CA LEU A 458 7.47 22.63 13.55
C LEU A 458 8.05 23.99 13.12
N VAL A 459 9.26 24.01 12.54
CA VAL A 459 9.90 25.24 12.03
C VAL A 459 9.31 25.65 10.68
N GLU A 460 9.03 24.69 9.79
CA GLU A 460 8.57 24.91 8.42
C GLU A 460 7.05 25.15 8.31
N CYS A 461 6.24 24.63 9.24
CA CYS A 461 4.79 24.85 9.31
C CYS A 461 4.41 25.74 10.51
N PRO A 462 4.56 27.08 10.41
CA PRO A 462 4.12 28.01 11.44
C PRO A 462 2.59 28.18 11.36
N SER A 463 1.84 27.19 11.85
CA SER A 463 0.42 27.37 12.11
C SER A 463 0.24 28.36 13.27
N LYS A 464 -0.88 29.11 13.29
CA LYS A 464 -1.18 30.01 14.42
C LYS A 464 -1.33 29.26 15.75
N ASN A 465 -1.50 27.93 15.67
CA ASN A 465 -1.68 26.96 16.74
C ASN A 465 -1.18 25.59 16.23
N PHE A 466 -0.27 24.92 16.92
CA PHE A 466 0.27 23.58 16.53
C PHE A 466 -0.78 22.44 16.57
N PHE A 467 -2.06 22.77 16.70
CA PHE A 467 -3.21 21.86 16.72
C PHE A 467 -3.74 21.51 15.33
N GLU A 468 -3.25 22.17 14.27
CA GLU A 468 -3.66 21.87 12.90
C GLU A 468 -2.83 20.70 12.33
N GLY A 469 -3.33 19.48 12.51
CA GLY A 469 -2.82 18.28 11.86
C GLY A 469 -2.10 17.29 12.79
N ASP A 470 -2.26 15.99 12.49
CA ASP A 470 -1.76 14.88 13.31
C ASP A 470 -0.23 14.90 13.48
N VAL A 471 0.50 15.34 12.44
CA VAL A 471 1.96 15.42 12.46
C VAL A 471 2.46 16.57 13.33
N ALA A 472 1.85 17.75 13.24
CA ALA A 472 2.23 18.90 14.09
C ALA A 472 1.99 18.60 15.57
N ASN A 473 0.86 17.97 15.89
CA ASN A 473 0.54 17.52 17.24
C ASN A 473 1.59 16.50 17.74
N TYR A 474 1.85 15.46 16.94
CA TYR A 474 2.88 14.47 17.27
C TYR A 474 4.25 15.11 17.46
N ALA A 475 4.68 15.96 16.53
CA ALA A 475 5.98 16.60 16.56
C ALA A 475 6.13 17.48 17.80
N CYS A 476 5.12 18.30 18.11
CA CYS A 476 5.07 19.18 19.28
C CYS A 476 5.26 18.40 20.59
N LEU A 477 4.62 17.23 20.70
CA LEU A 477 4.64 16.39 21.90
C LEU A 477 5.88 15.50 22.02
N ASN A 478 6.49 15.05 20.91
CA ASN A 478 7.45 13.95 20.94
C ASN A 478 8.89 14.33 20.53
N TRP A 479 9.15 15.53 20.00
CA TRP A 479 10.52 15.91 19.60
C TRP A 479 11.52 15.84 20.77
N SER A 480 11.11 16.29 21.95
CA SER A 480 11.96 16.31 23.16
C SER A 480 12.17 14.90 23.70
N HIS A 481 11.12 14.09 23.72
CA HIS A 481 11.17 12.67 24.07
C HIS A 481 12.16 11.91 23.17
N HIS A 482 12.05 12.06 21.86
CA HIS A 482 12.98 11.42 20.93
C HIS A 482 14.42 11.92 21.09
N THR A 483 14.62 13.22 21.35
CA THR A 483 15.97 13.71 21.60
C THR A 483 16.57 13.07 22.85
N PHE A 484 15.78 12.95 23.92
CA PHE A 484 16.20 12.31 25.17
C PHE A 484 16.57 10.83 24.96
N PHE A 485 15.68 10.02 24.37
CA PHE A 485 15.94 8.60 24.12
C PHE A 485 17.13 8.38 23.16
N GLY A 486 17.35 9.31 22.23
CA GLY A 486 18.51 9.29 21.36
C GLY A 486 19.86 9.47 22.06
N PHE A 487 19.89 10.13 23.23
CA PHE A 487 21.11 10.38 24.01
C PHE A 487 21.24 9.53 25.29
N GLN A 488 20.21 8.72 25.62
CA GLN A 488 20.16 7.97 26.88
C GLN A 488 21.11 6.76 26.89
N GLU A 489 21.40 6.13 25.73
CA GLU A 489 22.26 4.94 25.67
C GLU A 489 23.74 5.31 25.49
N GLN A 490 24.57 4.82 26.42
CA GLN A 490 26.02 4.99 26.40
C GLN A 490 26.63 4.24 25.21
N GLY A 491 27.27 4.95 24.27
CA GLY A 491 28.08 4.35 23.21
C GLY A 491 27.85 4.88 21.79
N LEU A 492 26.92 5.82 21.58
CA LEU A 492 26.76 6.43 20.26
C LEU A 492 27.86 7.45 19.99
N ASN A 493 28.66 7.16 18.96
CA ASN A 493 29.44 8.18 18.27
C ASN A 493 28.46 8.98 17.40
N VAL A 494 27.70 9.88 18.02
CA VAL A 494 26.71 10.71 17.32
C VAL A 494 27.46 11.65 16.39
N ASP A 495 27.13 11.58 15.11
CA ASP A 495 27.69 12.46 14.08
C ASP A 495 27.47 13.94 14.46
N GLU A 496 28.53 14.75 14.38
CA GLU A 496 28.51 16.18 14.67
C GLU A 496 27.43 16.92 13.84
N THR A 497 27.10 16.41 12.64
CA THR A 497 26.03 16.93 11.80
C THR A 497 24.63 16.77 12.40
N ILE A 498 24.36 15.66 13.10
CA ILE A 498 23.09 15.42 13.81
C ILE A 498 22.96 16.40 14.97
N ILE A 499 24.03 16.54 15.77
CA ILE A 499 24.05 17.45 16.90
C ILE A 499 23.85 18.89 16.43
N THR A 500 24.58 19.31 15.40
CA THR A 500 24.46 20.65 14.80
C THR A 500 23.04 20.90 14.31
N SER A 501 22.44 19.93 13.59
CA SER A 501 21.07 20.02 13.10
C SER A 501 20.07 20.19 14.24
N LEU A 502 20.19 19.41 15.31
CA LEU A 502 19.33 19.51 16.49
C LEU A 502 19.46 20.88 17.15
N VAL A 503 20.69 21.37 17.41
CA VAL A 503 20.91 22.68 18.03
C VAL A 503 20.29 23.78 17.17
N THR A 504 20.60 23.83 15.87
CA THR A 504 20.06 24.85 14.97
C THR A 504 18.53 24.82 14.91
N LEU A 505 17.93 23.63 14.80
CA LEU A 505 16.47 23.52 14.71
C LEU A 505 15.76 23.86 16.02
N ILE A 506 16.33 23.51 17.17
CA ILE A 506 15.77 23.89 18.47
C ILE A 506 15.90 25.40 18.68
N GLU A 507 17.05 26.01 18.36
CA GLU A 507 17.23 27.47 18.44
C GLU A 507 16.23 28.20 17.54
N ASN A 508 16.01 27.71 16.31
CA ASN A 508 15.00 28.25 15.40
C ASN A 508 13.59 28.10 15.97
N LEU A 509 13.23 26.93 16.50
CA LEU A 509 11.93 26.70 17.14
C LEU A 509 11.71 27.70 18.28
N LEU A 510 12.66 27.82 19.20
CA LEU A 510 12.54 28.70 20.36
C LEU A 510 12.49 30.18 19.97
N THR A 511 13.26 30.58 18.96
CA THR A 511 13.32 31.97 18.49
C THR A 511 12.04 32.38 17.75
N PHE A 512 11.54 31.54 16.83
CA PHE A 512 10.46 31.93 15.93
C PHE A 512 9.09 31.42 16.36
N GLN A 513 9.02 30.28 17.05
CA GLN A 513 7.78 29.59 17.40
C GLN A 513 7.65 29.26 18.89
N GLY A 514 8.60 29.70 19.74
CA GLY A 514 8.65 29.32 21.15
C GLY A 514 7.35 29.63 21.90
N ASN A 515 6.79 30.83 21.70
CA ASN A 515 5.52 31.21 22.33
C ASN A 515 4.34 30.33 21.88
N THR A 516 4.23 30.05 20.58
CA THR A 516 3.19 29.17 20.01
C THR A 516 3.31 27.76 20.58
N TRP A 517 4.53 27.25 20.66
CA TRP A 517 4.83 25.91 21.18
C TRP A 517 4.46 25.81 22.66
N CYS A 518 4.92 26.78 23.46
CA CYS A 518 4.60 26.86 24.88
C CYS A 518 3.09 26.92 25.13
N ASN A 519 2.37 27.78 24.42
CA ASN A 519 0.91 27.90 24.57
C ASN A 519 0.17 26.61 24.18
N THR A 520 0.67 25.91 23.16
CA THR A 520 0.14 24.61 22.73
C THR A 520 0.39 23.53 23.80
N MET A 521 1.59 23.47 24.38
CA MET A 521 1.91 22.53 25.45
C MET A 521 1.05 22.76 26.72
N LEU A 522 0.73 24.02 27.03
CA LEU A 522 -0.09 24.39 28.20
C LEU A 522 -1.57 23.99 28.07
N THR A 523 -2.07 23.80 26.85
CA THR A 523 -3.47 23.50 26.56
C THR A 523 -3.77 22.00 26.53
N PHE A 524 -2.77 21.13 26.36
CA PHE A 524 -2.89 19.68 26.57
C PHE A 524 -2.91 19.33 28.07
N THR A 525 -4.07 19.03 28.65
CA THR A 525 -4.19 18.73 30.09
C THR A 525 -4.64 17.29 30.41
N HIS A 526 -4.08 16.79 31.52
CA HIS A 526 -4.22 15.50 32.21
C HIS A 526 -3.42 14.26 31.74
N ASP A 527 -3.65 13.65 30.58
CA ASP A 527 -2.97 12.38 30.23
C ASP A 527 -1.47 12.55 29.91
N ASN A 528 -1.11 13.68 29.28
CA ASN A 528 0.29 13.99 28.95
C ASN A 528 1.14 14.37 30.18
N ARG A 529 0.52 14.72 31.33
CA ARG A 529 1.28 14.88 32.58
C ARG A 529 1.97 13.58 32.97
N ARG A 530 1.46 12.40 32.62
CA ARG A 530 2.11 11.10 32.88
C ARG A 530 3.31 10.83 31.96
N LYS A 531 3.21 11.12 30.66
CA LYS A 531 4.33 10.98 29.70
C LYS A 531 5.46 12.00 29.98
N ILE A 532 5.09 13.20 30.42
CA ILE A 532 6.06 14.20 30.89
C ILE A 532 6.55 13.87 32.31
N GLN A 533 5.73 13.24 33.17
CA GLN A 533 6.19 12.68 34.45
C GLN A 533 7.14 11.49 34.28
N SER A 534 7.11 10.74 33.17
CA SER A 534 8.20 9.82 32.85
C SER A 534 9.49 10.52 32.41
N LEU A 535 9.43 11.80 32.00
CA LEU A 535 10.59 12.69 31.93
C LEU A 535 10.92 13.30 33.32
N GLN A 536 9.97 13.35 34.26
CA GLN A 536 10.24 13.61 35.67
C GLN A 536 10.92 12.40 36.32
N PHE A 537 12.26 12.43 36.26
CA PHE A 537 13.11 12.13 37.41
C PHE A 537 12.52 11.13 38.40
N SER A 538 12.47 9.85 38.03
CA SER A 538 12.29 8.78 38.99
C SER A 538 13.51 8.80 39.92
N ASN A 539 13.30 9.33 41.13
CA ASN A 539 14.16 9.27 42.32
C ASN A 539 15.61 8.81 42.07
N GLY A 540 16.47 9.75 41.66
CA GLY A 540 17.92 9.60 41.70
C GLY A 540 18.55 9.00 40.43
N HIS A 541 19.27 9.84 39.69
CA HIS A 541 20.27 9.52 38.66
C HIS A 541 19.85 9.07 37.24
N PRO A 542 19.19 9.95 36.45
CA PRO A 542 19.30 9.93 34.98
C PRO A 542 20.00 11.16 34.37
N THR A 543 19.89 12.35 34.98
CA THR A 543 20.56 13.58 34.51
C THR A 543 22.07 13.37 34.39
N LEU A 544 22.67 12.68 35.36
CA LEU A 544 24.10 12.38 35.41
C LEU A 544 24.62 11.57 34.19
N ASN A 545 23.77 10.80 33.50
CA ASN A 545 24.18 10.01 32.33
C ASN A 545 24.19 10.83 31.05
N MET A 546 23.19 11.70 30.82
CA MET A 546 23.23 12.67 29.72
C MET A 546 24.41 13.63 29.89
N TYR A 547 24.70 14.06 31.13
CA TYR A 547 25.87 14.86 31.49
C TYR A 547 27.22 14.16 31.24
N LYS A 548 27.28 12.82 31.30
CA LYS A 548 28.50 12.04 31.02
C LYS A 548 28.74 11.82 29.53
N THR A 549 27.70 11.55 28.74
CA THR A 549 27.83 11.24 27.30
C THR A 549 28.19 12.47 26.45
N LEU A 550 27.81 13.67 26.90
CA LEU A 550 27.89 14.91 26.12
C LEU A 550 29.15 15.76 26.40
N GLN A 551 30.16 15.22 27.08
CA GLN A 551 31.18 16.03 27.76
C GLN A 551 32.30 16.67 26.89
N GLU A 552 32.29 16.51 25.56
CA GLU A 552 33.50 16.82 24.76
C GLU A 552 33.36 17.90 23.67
N SER A 553 32.21 18.58 23.50
CA SER A 553 32.04 19.66 22.49
C SER A 553 31.35 20.93 23.04
N ILE A 554 31.63 22.09 22.45
CA ILE A 554 30.91 23.36 22.74
C ILE A 554 29.43 23.24 22.36
N VAL A 555 29.14 22.50 21.30
CA VAL A 555 27.78 22.28 20.76
C VAL A 555 26.92 21.51 21.75
N THR A 556 27.49 20.51 22.43
CA THR A 556 26.77 19.71 23.43
C THR A 556 26.47 20.49 24.72
N LYS A 557 27.30 21.47 25.10
CA LYS A 557 27.01 22.38 26.23
C LYS A 557 25.82 23.30 25.94
N ASN A 558 25.68 23.80 24.71
CA ASN A 558 24.53 24.59 24.29
C ASN A 558 23.24 23.77 24.31
N LEU A 559 23.29 22.53 23.81
CA LEU A 559 22.16 21.61 23.83
C LEU A 559 21.68 21.34 25.27
N ILE A 560 22.59 21.07 26.21
CA ILE A 560 22.26 20.88 27.63
C ILE A 560 21.61 22.13 28.23
N LYS A 561 22.15 23.32 27.92
CA LYS A 561 21.59 24.59 28.40
C LYS A 561 20.17 24.81 27.89
N ILE A 562 19.92 24.48 26.62
CA ILE A 562 18.60 24.58 26.00
C ILE A 562 17.62 23.57 26.64
N PHE A 563 18.05 22.33 26.88
CA PHE A 563 17.23 21.34 27.59
C PHE A 563 16.92 21.77 29.02
N GLN A 564 17.90 22.33 29.73
CA GLN A 564 17.67 22.87 31.08
C GLN A 564 16.68 24.03 31.04
N GLN A 565 16.74 24.93 30.05
CA GLN A 565 15.75 25.99 29.86
C GLN A 565 14.33 25.45 29.61
N VAL A 566 14.20 24.36 28.84
CA VAL A 566 12.91 23.68 28.62
C VAL A 566 12.40 23.05 29.92
N ILE A 567 13.26 22.37 30.69
CA ILE A 567 12.94 21.74 31.97
C ILE A 567 12.54 22.79 33.02
N ASP A 568 13.37 23.82 33.22
CA ASP A 568 13.14 24.91 34.18
C ASP A 568 11.84 25.66 33.86
N PHE A 569 11.54 25.87 32.58
CA PHE A 569 10.29 26.49 32.14
C PHE A 569 9.07 25.63 32.48
N HIS A 570 9.18 24.30 32.34
CA HIS A 570 8.11 23.38 32.72
C HIS A 570 7.86 23.38 34.24
N GLU A 571 8.92 23.40 35.07
CA GLU A 571 8.78 23.49 36.54
C GLU A 571 8.10 24.78 37.00
N VAL A 572 8.48 25.93 36.41
CA VAL A 572 7.85 27.24 36.70
C VAL A 572 6.38 27.28 36.28
N SER A 573 6.02 26.58 35.20
CA SER A 573 4.65 26.53 34.66
C SER A 573 3.74 25.63 35.50
N VAL A 574 4.25 24.51 36.02
CA VAL A 574 3.56 23.65 36.99
C VAL A 574 3.29 24.41 38.29
N TYR A 575 4.29 25.13 38.80
CA TYR A 575 4.13 25.96 40.01
C TYR A 575 3.08 27.07 39.85
N LYS A 576 3.03 27.73 38.69
CA LYS A 576 2.01 28.76 38.42
C LYS A 576 0.60 28.16 38.33
N GLN A 577 0.42 26.98 37.72
CA GLN A 577 -0.90 26.32 37.69
C GLN A 577 -1.34 25.83 39.07
N ASP A 578 -0.46 25.28 39.90
CA ASP A 578 -0.82 24.87 41.27
C ASP A 578 -1.19 26.07 42.15
N ILE A 579 -0.53 27.23 41.96
CA ILE A 579 -0.92 28.48 42.61
C ILE A 579 -2.31 28.94 42.13
N PHE A 580 -2.60 28.91 40.83
CA PHE A 580 -3.93 29.29 40.31
C PHE A 580 -5.04 28.32 40.72
N THR A 581 -4.75 27.02 40.80
CA THR A 581 -5.71 25.99 41.23
C THR A 581 -6.00 26.13 42.73
N ASN A 582 -4.96 26.38 43.55
CA ASN A 582 -5.12 26.65 44.98
C ASN A 582 -5.80 28.00 45.27
N LEU A 583 -5.54 29.05 44.48
CA LEU A 583 -6.22 30.35 44.58
C LEU A 583 -7.71 30.27 44.19
N SER A 584 -8.05 29.44 43.19
CA SER A 584 -9.45 29.20 42.80
C SER A 584 -10.24 28.33 43.80
N GLN A 585 -9.54 27.53 44.63
CA GLN A 585 -10.15 26.79 45.74
C GLN A 585 -10.26 27.65 47.00
N SER A 586 -9.37 28.62 47.22
CA SER A 586 -9.49 29.58 48.33
C SER A 586 -10.54 30.68 48.08
N SER A 587 -10.81 31.07 46.83
CA SER A 587 -11.85 32.07 46.53
C SER A 587 -13.29 31.53 46.51
N ASN A 588 -13.49 30.22 46.73
CA ASN A 588 -14.79 29.56 46.88
C ASN A 588 -15.09 29.16 48.34
N ARG A 589 -14.27 29.64 49.29
CA ARG A 589 -14.51 29.55 50.73
C ARG A 589 -14.26 30.93 51.36
N GLU A 590 -15.09 31.90 51.01
CA GLU A 590 -15.43 33.06 51.84
C GLU A 590 -16.80 33.61 51.45
#